data_AF-A0A3Q1FQ42-F1
#
_entry.id   AF-A0A3Q1FQ42-F1
#
_cell.length_a   1.000
_cell.length_b   1.000
_cell.length_c   1.000
_cell.angle_alpha   90.00
_cell.angle_beta   90.00
_cell.angle_gamma   90.00
#
_symmetry.space_group_name_H-M   'P 1'
#
loop_
_entity.id
_entity.type
_entity.pdbx_description
1 polymer ?
#
loop_
_entity_poly.entity_id
_entity_poly.type
_entity_poly.pdbx_seq_one_letter_code
_entity_poly.pdbx_strand_id
1 'polypeptide(L)'
;MPLAKDLLHPTPEVEKRRHKKKRLVQSPNSYFMDVKCPGCYKITTVFSHAQTVVLCVGCSTVLCQPTGGKARLTEGTKSRFKCTAAAPRAHTKNITPVILNMEFSSVYLCCGCSSR
;
A
#
# COMPACT_ATOMS: atom_id res chain seq x y z
N MET A 1 29.93 18.03 19.37
CA MET A 1 30.05 16.83 18.52
C MET A 1 28.79 16.01 18.71
N PRO A 2 27.94 15.75 17.70
CA PRO A 2 26.82 14.85 17.91
C PRO A 2 27.39 13.45 18.20
N LEU A 3 26.85 12.78 19.22
CA LEU A 3 27.12 11.37 19.51
C LEU A 3 27.02 10.54 18.22
N ALA A 4 27.88 9.52 18.11
CA ALA A 4 27.96 8.66 16.94
C ALA A 4 26.56 8.15 16.52
N LYS A 5 26.18 8.37 15.26
CA LYS A 5 24.90 7.88 14.73
C LYS A 5 25.02 6.38 14.45
N ASP A 6 24.14 5.58 15.05
CA ASP A 6 23.99 4.17 14.71
C ASP A 6 23.49 4.06 13.25
N LEU A 7 24.33 3.46 12.39
CA LEU A 7 24.04 3.26 10.97
C LEU A 7 23.31 1.95 10.70
N LEU A 8 23.43 0.96 11.60
CA LEU A 8 22.89 -0.39 11.40
C LEU A 8 21.45 -0.49 11.88
N HIS A 9 21.08 0.27 12.92
CA HIS A 9 19.73 0.22 13.50
C HIS A 9 19.11 1.62 13.62
N PRO A 10 18.82 2.29 12.49
CA PRO A 10 18.12 3.57 12.53
C PRO A 10 16.70 3.39 13.08
N THR A 11 16.20 4.41 13.80
CA THR A 11 14.79 4.42 14.22
C THR A 11 13.85 4.51 13.00
N PRO A 12 12.66 3.91 13.06
CA PRO A 12 11.73 3.87 11.91
C PRO A 12 11.29 5.28 11.45
N GLU A 13 11.27 6.24 12.36
CA GLU A 13 10.98 7.64 12.07
C GLU A 13 12.04 8.29 11.18
N VAL A 14 13.32 7.98 11.43
CA VAL A 14 14.44 8.48 10.63
C VAL A 14 14.41 7.85 9.24
N GLU A 15 14.10 6.56 9.13
CA GLU A 15 13.99 5.89 7.84
C GLU A 15 12.83 6.41 6.98
N LYS A 16 11.68 6.72 7.60
CA LYS A 16 10.50 7.25 6.90
C LYS A 16 10.76 8.63 6.28
N ARG A 17 11.59 9.45 6.93
CA ARG A 17 12.03 10.77 6.43
C ARG A 17 13.02 10.67 5.27
N ARG A 18 13.78 9.57 5.17
CA ARG A 18 14.73 9.37 4.06
C ARG A 18 13.98 9.12 2.75
N HIS A 19 14.59 9.58 1.66
CA HIS A 19 14.13 9.26 0.30
C HIS A 19 14.11 7.74 0.08
N LYS A 20 13.13 7.24 -0.68
CA LYS A 20 12.90 5.79 -0.91
C LYS A 20 14.14 4.98 -1.32
N LYS A 21 15.05 5.56 -2.11
CA LYS A 21 16.31 4.92 -2.54
C LYS A 21 17.47 5.01 -1.53
N LYS A 22 17.38 5.94 -0.55
CA LYS A 22 18.42 6.23 0.46
C LYS A 22 18.13 5.61 1.84
N ARG A 23 17.10 4.77 1.93
CA ARG A 23 16.82 3.95 3.11
C ARG A 23 17.86 2.83 3.21
N LEU A 24 17.99 2.24 4.41
CA LEU A 24 18.89 1.11 4.62
C LEU A 24 18.52 -0.05 3.67
N VAL A 25 17.22 -0.35 3.59
CA VAL A 25 16.63 -1.21 2.57
C VAL A 25 15.62 -0.40 1.76
N GLN A 26 15.72 -0.50 0.44
CA GLN A 26 14.85 0.25 -0.46
C GLN A 26 13.42 -0.32 -0.41
N SER A 27 12.45 0.58 -0.23
CA SER A 27 11.04 0.23 -0.21
C SER A 27 10.20 1.30 -0.92
N PRO A 28 9.18 0.90 -1.69
CA PRO A 28 8.28 1.86 -2.33
C PRO A 28 7.41 2.58 -1.29
N ASN A 29 6.95 3.79 -1.64
CA ASN A 29 5.95 4.53 -0.85
C ASN A 29 4.52 4.35 -1.38
N SER A 30 4.36 3.63 -2.50
CA SER A 30 3.07 3.34 -3.12
C SER A 30 2.41 2.12 -2.45
N TYR A 31 1.09 2.02 -2.60
CA TYR A 31 0.29 0.98 -1.96
C TYR A 31 -0.97 0.72 -2.80
N PHE A 32 -1.58 -0.44 -2.57
CA PHE A 32 -2.88 -0.78 -3.12
C PHE A 32 -3.96 -0.48 -2.08
N MET A 33 -5.11 0.03 -2.53
CA MET A 33 -6.25 0.30 -1.68
C MET A 33 -7.53 -0.24 -2.30
N ASP A 34 -8.44 -0.67 -1.44
CA ASP A 34 -9.76 -1.12 -1.82
C ASP A 34 -10.70 0.08 -1.79
N VAL A 35 -11.22 0.49 -2.94
CA VAL A 35 -12.16 1.61 -3.08
C VAL A 35 -13.56 1.05 -3.23
N LYS A 36 -14.47 1.49 -2.36
CA LYS A 36 -15.91 1.21 -2.45
C LYS A 36 -16.57 2.32 -3.25
N CYS A 37 -17.27 1.93 -4.31
CA CYS A 37 -18.07 2.84 -5.10
C CYS A 37 -19.38 3.21 -4.37
N PRO A 38 -19.82 4.48 -4.40
CA PRO A 38 -21.07 4.90 -3.76
C PRO A 38 -22.34 4.33 -4.41
N GLY A 39 -22.33 4.06 -5.72
CA GLY A 39 -23.50 3.50 -6.43
C GLY A 39 -23.55 1.95 -6.46
N CYS A 40 -22.50 1.31 -6.99
CA CYS A 40 -22.48 -0.15 -7.21
C CYS A 40 -22.17 -0.97 -5.94
N TYR A 41 -21.70 -0.36 -4.84
CA TYR A 41 -21.14 -0.99 -3.61
C TYR A 41 -20.05 -2.05 -3.83
N LYS A 42 -19.66 -2.32 -5.08
CA LYS A 42 -18.55 -3.18 -5.44
C LYS A 42 -17.23 -2.57 -4.98
N ILE A 43 -16.34 -3.45 -4.54
CA ILE A 43 -14.99 -3.10 -4.11
C ILE A 43 -14.06 -3.29 -5.31
N THR A 44 -13.29 -2.26 -5.64
CA THR A 44 -12.26 -2.31 -6.68
C THR A 44 -10.90 -1.99 -6.07
N THR A 45 -9.89 -2.81 -6.36
CA THR A 45 -8.51 -2.55 -5.96
C THR A 45 -7.89 -1.50 -6.87
N VAL A 46 -7.43 -0.40 -6.28
CA VAL A 46 -6.83 0.74 -6.99
C VAL A 46 -5.40 0.97 -6.48
N PHE A 47 -4.49 1.28 -7.41
CA PHE A 47 -3.13 1.67 -7.07
C PHE A 47 -3.05 3.15 -6.67
N SER A 48 -2.27 3.48 -5.64
CA SER A 48 -2.24 4.85 -5.09
C SER A 48 -1.70 5.92 -6.02
N HIS A 49 -0.87 5.56 -7.00
CA HIS A 49 -0.34 6.48 -8.02
C HIS A 49 -0.79 6.02 -9.42
N ALA A 50 -2.07 5.69 -9.58
CA ALA A 50 -2.64 5.27 -10.85
C ALA A 50 -2.44 6.35 -11.93
N GLN A 51 -1.94 5.95 -13.10
CA GLN A 51 -1.73 6.83 -14.26
C GLN A 51 -2.98 6.93 -15.15
N THR A 52 -3.87 5.95 -15.06
CA THR A 52 -5.10 5.89 -15.84
C THR A 52 -6.30 6.25 -14.98
N VAL A 53 -7.36 6.75 -15.61
CA VAL A 53 -8.67 6.91 -14.96
C VAL A 53 -9.22 5.50 -14.65
N VAL A 54 -9.60 5.25 -13.40
CA VAL A 54 -10.13 3.94 -12.97
C VAL A 54 -11.65 4.02 -12.84
N LEU A 55 -12.34 3.04 -13.44
CA LEU A 55 -13.80 2.97 -13.51
C LEU A 55 -14.36 1.81 -12.66
N CYS A 56 -15.54 1.95 -12.02
CA CYS A 56 -16.24 0.79 -11.43
C CYS A 56 -16.70 -0.15 -12.56
N VAL A 57 -16.39 -1.45 -12.45
CA VAL A 57 -16.84 -2.50 -13.39
C VAL A 57 -18.37 -2.60 -13.49
N GLY A 58 -19.11 -2.22 -12.44
CA GLY A 58 -20.57 -2.34 -12.38
C GLY A 58 -21.38 -1.10 -12.79
N CYS A 59 -20.86 0.11 -12.60
CA CYS A 59 -21.63 1.34 -12.88
C CYS A 59 -20.87 2.35 -13.75
N SER A 60 -19.70 1.99 -14.28
CA SER A 60 -18.86 2.84 -15.15
C SER A 60 -18.52 4.22 -14.57
N THR A 61 -18.72 4.42 -13.27
CA THR A 61 -18.39 5.69 -12.61
C THR A 61 -16.89 5.82 -12.42
N VAL A 62 -16.40 7.06 -12.52
CA VAL A 62 -15.01 7.39 -12.27
C VAL A 62 -14.73 7.30 -10.77
N LEU A 63 -13.78 6.44 -10.38
CA LEU A 63 -13.38 6.25 -8.98
C LEU A 63 -12.18 7.11 -8.59
N CYS A 64 -11.23 7.26 -9.51
CA CYS A 64 -10.09 8.15 -9.32
C CYS A 64 -9.60 8.75 -10.62
N GLN A 65 -9.07 9.98 -10.51
CA GLN A 65 -8.40 10.71 -11.58
C GLN A 65 -6.88 10.66 -11.37
N PRO A 66 -6.09 10.44 -12.44
CA PRO A 66 -4.64 10.46 -12.35
C PRO A 66 -4.14 11.88 -12.07
N THR A 67 -3.09 11.96 -11.26
CA THR A 67 -2.37 13.21 -10.98
C THR A 67 -0.87 12.94 -11.07
N GLY A 68 -0.02 13.98 -10.99
CA GLY A 68 1.44 13.80 -10.91
C GLY A 68 1.92 13.07 -9.65
N GLY A 69 1.04 12.80 -8.68
CA GLY A 69 1.37 12.14 -7.41
C GLY A 69 0.35 11.06 -7.07
N LYS A 70 -0.29 11.20 -5.90
CA LYS A 70 -1.36 10.29 -5.50
C LYS A 70 -2.62 10.58 -6.31
N ALA A 71 -3.27 9.52 -6.78
CA ALA A 71 -4.52 9.62 -7.53
C ALA A 71 -5.59 10.34 -6.69
N ARG A 72 -6.36 11.22 -7.34
CA ARG A 72 -7.46 11.95 -6.72
C ARG A 72 -8.70 11.08 -6.72
N LEU A 73 -9.18 10.69 -5.55
CA LEU A 73 -10.42 9.92 -5.41
C LEU A 73 -11.65 10.81 -5.61
N THR A 74 -12.70 10.24 -6.20
CA THR A 74 -13.99 10.91 -6.36
C THR A 74 -14.66 11.09 -4.99
N GLU A 75 -15.35 12.22 -4.81
CA GLU A 75 -16.09 12.54 -3.60
C GLU A 75 -17.10 11.43 -3.25
N GLY A 76 -17.19 11.06 -1.98
CA GLY A 76 -18.08 10.01 -1.50
C GLY A 76 -17.57 8.56 -1.63
N THR A 77 -16.39 8.34 -2.23
CA THR A 77 -15.77 7.00 -2.26
C THR A 77 -15.07 6.68 -0.92
N LYS A 78 -15.31 5.47 -0.39
CA LYS A 78 -14.64 5.00 0.85
C LYS A 78 -13.44 4.15 0.46
N SER A 79 -12.26 4.46 0.98
CA SER A 79 -11.05 3.67 0.73
C SER A 79 -10.59 2.93 1.98
N ARG A 80 -10.12 1.70 1.80
CA ARG A 80 -9.44 0.90 2.83
C ARG A 80 -8.06 0.52 2.32
N PHE A 81 -7.03 0.78 3.09
CA PHE A 81 -5.68 0.37 2.72
C PHE A 81 -5.56 -1.14 2.77
N LYS A 82 -5.07 -1.75 1.68
CA LYS A 82 -4.79 -3.18 1.67
C LYS A 82 -3.47 -3.40 2.39
N CYS A 83 -3.49 -4.25 3.41
CA CYS A 83 -2.26 -4.72 4.02
C CYS A 83 -1.61 -5.71 3.04
N THR A 84 -0.82 -5.21 2.09
CA THR A 84 0.16 -6.07 1.42
C THR A 84 1.15 -6.45 2.52
N ALA A 85 1.17 -7.73 2.91
CA ALA A 85 2.14 -8.26 3.85
C ALA A 85 3.56 -8.11 3.29
N ALA A 86 4.10 -6.89 3.40
CA ALA A 86 5.48 -6.52 3.11
C ALA A 86 5.97 -5.51 4.15
N ALA A 87 5.29 -5.41 5.30
CA ALA A 87 5.97 -4.95 6.49
C ALA A 87 6.93 -6.07 6.90
N PRO A 88 8.25 -5.86 6.97
CA PRO A 88 9.13 -6.83 7.60
C PRO A 88 8.62 -6.97 9.03
N ARG A 89 8.03 -8.13 9.34
CA ARG A 89 7.84 -8.54 10.72
C ARG A 89 9.23 -8.47 11.35
N ALA A 90 9.38 -7.62 12.37
CA ALA A 90 10.58 -7.63 13.18
C ALA A 90 10.81 -9.07 13.66
N HIS A 91 11.97 -9.62 13.27
CA HIS A 91 12.57 -10.89 13.67
C HIS A 91 11.68 -12.15 13.75
N THR A 92 11.88 -13.08 12.81
CA THR A 92 12.47 -14.41 13.09
C THR A 92 12.87 -15.11 11.79
N LYS A 93 13.89 -15.96 11.90
CA LYS A 93 14.84 -16.39 10.87
C LYS A 93 14.27 -17.53 10.00
N ASN A 94 14.79 -17.60 8.76
CA ASN A 94 14.80 -18.74 7.84
C ASN A 94 13.45 -19.34 7.45
N ILE A 95 13.04 -19.16 6.20
CA ILE A 95 12.51 -20.20 5.30
C ILE A 95 12.60 -19.66 3.85
N THR A 96 13.19 -20.47 3.00
CA THR A 96 13.55 -20.29 1.58
C THR A 96 12.33 -20.28 0.63
N PRO A 97 12.53 -19.91 -0.66
CA PRO A 97 11.47 -19.43 -1.56
C PRO A 97 10.79 -20.58 -2.29
N VAL A 98 9.47 -20.50 -2.45
CA VAL A 98 8.75 -21.34 -3.42
C VAL A 98 7.76 -20.48 -4.20
N ILE A 99 8.01 -20.47 -5.50
CA ILE A 99 7.13 -20.11 -6.61
C ILE A 99 5.67 -20.40 -6.28
N LEU A 100 4.77 -19.46 -6.54
CA LEU A 100 3.49 -19.82 -7.17
C LEU A 100 2.85 -18.57 -7.81
N ASN A 101 2.80 -18.59 -9.14
CA ASN A 101 1.74 -17.95 -9.90
C ASN A 101 0.42 -18.49 -9.36
N MET A 102 -0.42 -17.64 -8.76
CA MET A 102 -1.81 -18.00 -8.49
C MET A 102 -2.64 -16.72 -8.31
N GLU A 103 -3.76 -16.70 -9.04
CA GLU A 103 -4.75 -15.64 -9.11
C GLU A 103 -5.19 -15.18 -7.70
N PHE A 104 -4.92 -13.91 -7.37
CA PHE A 104 -5.16 -13.38 -6.04
C PHE A 104 -6.56 -12.75 -5.91
N SER A 105 -7.60 -13.53 -6.24
CA SER A 105 -8.99 -13.07 -6.09
C SER A 105 -9.60 -13.38 -4.72
N SER A 106 -8.98 -14.17 -3.84
CA SER A 106 -9.64 -14.50 -2.56
C SER A 106 -8.71 -15.01 -1.45
N VAL A 107 -7.97 -14.11 -0.81
CA VAL A 107 -7.52 -14.34 0.57
C VAL A 107 -7.74 -13.06 1.38
N TYR A 108 -9.01 -12.84 1.68
CA TYR A 108 -9.41 -12.17 2.91
C TYR A 108 -9.12 -13.14 4.07
N LEU A 109 -8.02 -12.95 4.81
CA LEU A 109 -8.02 -13.26 6.24
C LEU A 109 -7.05 -12.35 6.99
N CYS A 110 -7.58 -11.77 8.05
CA CYS A 110 -7.07 -10.65 8.81
C CYS A 110 -5.70 -10.86 9.46
N CYS A 111 -4.91 -9.79 9.52
CA CYS A 111 -4.14 -9.46 10.72
C CYS A 111 -4.49 -8.01 11.07
N GLY A 112 -5.06 -7.79 12.25
CA GLY A 112 -5.76 -6.56 12.62
C GLY A 112 -4.88 -5.31 12.69
N CYS A 113 -5.02 -4.42 11.71
CA CYS A 113 -4.76 -3.00 11.92
C CYS A 113 -6.09 -2.36 12.33
N SER A 114 -6.37 -2.42 13.63
CA SER A 114 -7.43 -1.64 14.26
C SER A 114 -7.17 -0.17 13.98
N SER A 115 -8.20 0.48 13.45
CA SER A 115 -8.36 1.92 13.32
C SER A 115 -7.98 2.66 14.60
N ARG A 116 -6.96 3.52 14.48
CA ARG A 116 -6.85 4.83 15.13
C ARG A 116 -6.14 5.77 14.18
#